data_AF-A0A8I5R181-F1
#
_entry.id   AF-A0A8I5R181-F1
#
_cell.length_a   1.000
_cell.length_b   1.000
_cell.length_c   1.000
_cell.angle_alpha   90.00
_cell.angle_beta   90.00
_cell.angle_gamma   90.00
#
_symmetry.space_group_name_H-M   'P 1'
#
loop_
_entity.id
_entity.type
_entity.pdbx_description
1 polymer ?
#
loop_
_entity_poly.entity_id
_entity_poly.type
_entity_poly.pdbx_seq_one_letter_code
_entity_poly.pdbx_strand_id
1 'polypeptide(L)'
;QVQLQESGPGLVKPSETLSLTCAVSGGSISSSYYWSWIRQAPGKGLEWIGRIYSSGSSTNYNPSLKSRVTISTDTSKNQFSLKLSSVTAADTAMYYCA
;
A
#
# COMPACT_ATOMS: atom_id res chain seq x y z
N GLN A 1 -2.64 20.47 -7.67
CA GLN A 1 -1.61 19.42 -7.74
C GLN A 1 -2.02 18.31 -6.80
N VAL A 2 -1.96 17.05 -7.23
CA VAL A 2 -2.28 15.89 -6.36
C VAL A 2 -1.05 15.57 -5.52
N GLN A 3 -1.26 15.28 -4.23
CA GLN A 3 -0.22 14.84 -3.30
C GLN A 3 -0.68 13.57 -2.58
N LEU A 4 0.30 12.72 -2.27
CA LEU A 4 0.12 11.45 -1.59
C LEU A 4 0.94 11.46 -0.31
N GLN A 5 0.34 10.99 0.78
CA GLN A 5 1.00 10.96 2.08
C GLN A 5 0.78 9.63 2.78
N GLU A 6 1.86 8.85 2.90
CA GLU A 6 1.90 7.58 3.61
C GLU A 6 1.88 7.78 5.13
N SER A 7 1.21 6.88 5.84
CA SER A 7 1.28 6.80 7.30
C SER A 7 1.10 5.36 7.78
N GLY A 8 1.63 5.06 8.97
CA GLY A 8 1.53 3.74 9.58
C GLY A 8 2.55 3.53 10.71
N PRO A 9 2.62 2.33 11.30
CA PRO A 9 3.54 2.03 12.38
C PRO A 9 4.98 1.96 11.89
N GLY A 10 5.92 2.51 12.66
CA GLY A 10 7.36 2.44 12.34
C GLY A 10 8.01 1.10 12.69
N LEU A 11 7.46 0.36 13.66
CA LEU A 11 7.95 -0.96 14.07
C LEU A 11 6.76 -1.90 14.30
N VAL A 12 6.88 -3.12 13.78
CA VAL A 12 5.88 -4.19 13.89
C VAL A 12 6.61 -5.48 14.26
N LYS A 13 6.06 -6.30 15.16
CA LYS A 13 6.72 -7.54 15.56
C LYS A 13 6.57 -8.61 14.46
N PRO A 14 7.47 -9.60 14.41
CA PRO A 14 7.31 -10.75 13.52
C PRO A 14 5.93 -11.41 13.69
N SER A 15 5.37 -11.90 12.59
CA SER A 15 4.04 -12.54 12.50
C SER A 15 2.84 -11.61 12.71
N GLU A 16 3.02 -10.35 13.11
CA GLU A 16 1.94 -9.36 13.16
C GLU A 16 1.57 -8.85 11.76
N THR A 17 0.56 -7.98 11.69
CA THR A 17 0.11 -7.35 10.45
C THR A 17 0.58 -5.90 10.39
N LEU A 18 1.35 -5.56 9.37
CA LEU A 18 1.65 -4.17 9.02
C LEU A 18 0.42 -3.55 8.35
N SER A 19 -0.05 -2.42 8.88
CA SER A 19 -1.17 -1.65 8.31
C SER A 19 -0.71 -0.24 7.97
N LEU A 20 -0.70 0.08 6.67
CA LEU A 20 -0.35 1.40 6.15
C LEU A 20 -1.56 2.05 5.49
N THR A 21 -1.58 3.37 5.48
CA THR A 21 -2.53 4.17 4.71
C THR A 21 -1.79 5.19 3.85
N CYS A 22 -2.42 5.61 2.77
CA CYS A 22 -1.98 6.69 1.91
C CYS A 22 -3.15 7.65 1.70
N ALA A 23 -3.02 8.87 2.24
CA ALA A 23 -4.00 9.92 2.07
C ALA A 23 -3.76 10.66 0.75
N VAL A 24 -4.84 10.92 0.01
CA VAL A 24 -4.83 11.70 -1.22
C VAL A 24 -5.28 13.13 -0.90
N SER A 25 -4.51 14.13 -1.31
CA SER A 25 -4.88 15.55 -1.18
C SER A 25 -4.72 16.28 -2.52
N GLY A 26 -5.47 17.37 -2.70
CA GLY A 26 -5.51 18.10 -3.97
C GLY A 26 -6.14 17.34 -5.14
N GLY A 27 -6.88 16.26 -4.85
CA GLY A 27 -7.61 15.41 -5.79
C GLY A 27 -8.54 14.44 -5.06
N SER A 28 -9.32 13.65 -5.82
CA SER A 28 -10.21 12.62 -5.28
C SER A 28 -9.68 11.23 -5.57
N ILE A 29 -9.67 10.36 -4.56
CA ILE A 29 -9.35 8.94 -4.70
C ILE A 29 -10.35 8.21 -5.59
N SER A 30 -11.58 8.72 -5.71
CA SER A 30 -12.62 8.14 -6.57
C SER A 30 -12.42 8.43 -8.07
N SER A 31 -11.45 9.26 -8.43
CA SER A 31 -11.11 9.53 -9.84
C SER A 31 -10.64 8.23 -10.49
N SER A 32 -10.96 7.98 -11.77
CA SER A 32 -10.73 6.72 -12.52
C SER A 32 -9.24 6.35 -12.73
N TYR A 33 -8.52 6.11 -11.64
CA TYR A 33 -7.10 5.80 -11.58
C TYR A 33 -6.84 4.47 -10.87
N TYR A 34 -5.61 3.99 -11.01
CA TYR A 34 -5.08 2.91 -10.19
C TYR A 34 -4.16 3.49 -9.13
N TRP A 35 -4.33 3.02 -7.91
CA TRP A 35 -3.51 3.38 -6.76
C TRP A 35 -2.61 2.20 -6.40
N SER A 36 -1.30 2.44 -6.32
CA SER A 36 -0.29 1.41 -6.16
C SER A 36 0.44 1.52 -4.84
N TRP A 37 0.90 0.37 -4.36
CA TRP A 37 1.87 0.27 -3.27
C TRP A 37 3.18 -0.30 -3.80
N ILE A 38 4.28 0.30 -3.36
CA ILE A 38 5.65 -0.06 -3.74
C ILE A 38 6.46 -0.12 -2.45
N ARG A 39 7.45 -1.02 -2.37
CA ARG A 39 8.41 -1.02 -1.27
C ARG A 39 9.85 -1.02 -1.75
N GLN A 40 10.74 -0.52 -0.92
CA GLN A 40 12.18 -0.54 -1.14
C GLN A 40 12.88 -1.08 0.10
N ALA A 41 13.35 -2.33 0.03
CA ALA A 41 14.18 -2.90 1.07
C ALA A 41 15.60 -2.27 1.03
N PRO A 42 16.30 -2.19 2.18
CA PRO A 42 17.68 -1.69 2.22
C PRO A 42 18.58 -2.42 1.21
N GLY A 43 19.30 -1.67 0.38
CA GLY A 43 20.19 -2.22 -0.65
C GLY A 43 19.48 -2.86 -1.85
N LYS A 44 18.15 -2.71 -1.97
CA LYS A 44 17.36 -3.21 -3.12
C LYS A 44 16.68 -2.09 -3.90
N GLY A 45 16.30 -2.41 -5.14
CA GLY A 45 15.46 -1.56 -5.97
C GLY A 45 14.01 -1.53 -5.50
N LEU A 46 13.20 -0.72 -6.18
CA LEU A 46 11.75 -0.65 -5.97
C LEU A 46 11.10 -1.99 -6.34
N GLU A 47 10.31 -2.54 -5.43
CA GLU A 47 9.49 -3.72 -5.63
C GLU A 47 8.01 -3.31 -5.60
N TRP A 48 7.30 -3.52 -6.70
CA TRP A 48 5.86 -3.31 -6.75
C TRP A 48 5.13 -4.37 -5.92
N ILE A 49 4.19 -3.94 -5.07
CA ILE A 49 3.41 -4.82 -4.19
C ILE A 49 2.07 -5.18 -4.84
N GLY A 50 1.38 -4.17 -5.38
CA GLY A 50 0.03 -4.32 -5.87
C GLY A 50 -0.58 -2.98 -6.24
N ARG A 51 -1.75 -3.03 -6.87
CA ARG A 51 -2.56 -1.86 -7.19
C ARG A 51 -4.05 -2.17 -7.08
N ILE A 52 -4.83 -1.15 -6.76
CA ILE A 52 -6.29 -1.19 -6.72
C ILE A 52 -6.85 -0.10 -7.61
N TYR A 53 -7.87 -0.43 -8.40
CA TYR A 53 -8.64 0.57 -9.12
C TYR A 53 -9.51 1.35 -8.13
N SER A 54 -9.73 2.64 -8.36
CA SER A 54 -10.44 3.53 -7.42
C SER A 54 -11.81 3.05 -6.95
N SER A 55 -12.55 2.30 -7.77
CA SER A 55 -13.85 1.72 -7.38
C SER A 55 -13.74 0.43 -6.56
N GLY A 56 -12.53 -0.10 -6.35
CA GLY A 56 -12.27 -1.38 -5.72
C GLY A 56 -12.59 -2.60 -6.59
N SER A 57 -13.08 -2.41 -7.83
CA SER A 57 -13.54 -3.52 -8.68
C SER A 57 -12.41 -4.38 -9.26
N SER A 58 -11.17 -3.89 -9.23
CA SER A 58 -10.02 -4.57 -9.81
C SER A 58 -8.79 -4.35 -8.93
N THR A 59 -8.22 -5.44 -8.45
CA THR A 59 -6.99 -5.41 -7.64
C THR A 59 -6.00 -6.44 -8.20
N ASN A 60 -4.76 -6.00 -8.41
CA ASN A 60 -3.67 -6.87 -8.81
C ASN A 60 -2.59 -6.86 -7.74
N TYR A 61 -1.92 -7.99 -7.57
CA TYR A 61 -0.86 -8.17 -6.59
C TYR A 61 0.38 -8.74 -7.26
N ASN A 62 1.55 -8.44 -6.71
CA ASN A 62 2.77 -9.17 -7.00
C ASN A 62 2.56 -10.64 -6.56
N PRO A 63 2.76 -11.63 -7.44
CA PRO A 63 2.55 -13.04 -7.13
C PRO A 63 3.26 -13.50 -5.85
N SER A 64 4.47 -12.98 -5.58
CA SER A 64 5.28 -13.33 -4.41
C SER A 64 4.69 -12.85 -3.08
N LEU A 65 3.78 -11.87 -3.12
CA LEU A 65 3.18 -11.23 -1.92
C LEU A 65 1.67 -11.46 -1.82
N LYS A 66 1.04 -11.98 -2.88
CA LYS A 66 -0.41 -12.10 -3.05
C LYS A 66 -1.13 -12.81 -1.90
N SER A 67 -0.50 -13.78 -1.25
CA SER A 67 -1.11 -14.54 -0.14
C SER A 67 -1.17 -13.75 1.18
N ARG A 68 -0.39 -12.68 1.31
CA ARG A 68 -0.23 -11.91 2.55
C ARG A 68 -0.72 -10.47 2.44
N VAL A 69 -0.98 -10.00 1.22
CA VAL A 69 -1.30 -8.60 0.94
C VAL A 69 -2.79 -8.41 0.68
N THR A 70 -3.35 -7.39 1.34
CA THR A 70 -4.66 -6.84 1.03
C THR A 70 -4.53 -5.34 0.78
N ILE A 71 -5.05 -4.85 -0.34
CA ILE A 71 -5.15 -3.41 -0.64
C ILE A 71 -6.63 -3.03 -0.63
N SER A 72 -6.95 -1.87 -0.06
CA SER A 72 -8.35 -1.40 0.04
C SER A 72 -8.45 0.12 -0.05
N THR A 73 -9.52 0.63 -0.65
CA THR A 73 -9.85 2.05 -0.77
C THR A 73 -10.92 2.45 0.24
N ASP A 74 -10.79 3.65 0.81
CA ASP A 74 -11.79 4.30 1.66
C ASP A 74 -12.06 5.71 1.09
N THR A 75 -13.13 5.81 0.30
CA THR A 75 -13.52 7.07 -0.36
C THR A 75 -14.03 8.10 0.63
N SER A 76 -14.55 7.69 1.79
CA SER A 76 -15.03 8.62 2.82
C SER A 76 -13.89 9.42 3.46
N LYS A 77 -12.69 8.82 3.49
CA LYS A 77 -11.46 9.41 4.03
C LYS A 77 -10.47 9.85 2.95
N ASN A 78 -10.84 9.70 1.69
CA ASN A 78 -9.98 10.00 0.54
C ASN A 78 -8.61 9.28 0.61
N GLN A 79 -8.59 8.02 1.02
CA GLN A 79 -7.36 7.26 1.28
C GLN A 79 -7.44 5.81 0.78
N PHE A 80 -6.30 5.20 0.51
CA PHE A 80 -6.20 3.76 0.33
C PHE A 80 -5.19 3.17 1.31
N SER A 81 -5.23 1.86 1.47
CA SER A 81 -4.52 1.16 2.53
C SER A 81 -3.87 -0.11 2.03
N LEU A 82 -2.80 -0.49 2.70
CA LEU A 82 -2.08 -1.75 2.54
C LEU A 82 -2.09 -2.48 3.88
N LYS A 83 -2.56 -3.72 3.88
CA LYS A 83 -2.31 -4.66 4.96
C LYS A 83 -1.38 -5.76 4.45
N LEU A 84 -0.30 -5.98 5.17
CA LEU A 84 0.63 -7.08 4.94
C LEU A 84 0.65 -7.96 6.19
N SER A 85 0.10 -9.17 6.09
CA SER A 85 0.03 -10.12 7.20
C SER A 85 1.31 -10.93 7.35
N SER A 86 1.50 -11.49 8.55
CA SER A 86 2.59 -12.40 8.86
C SER A 86 3.96 -11.83 8.46
N VAL A 87 4.24 -10.60 8.91
CA VAL A 87 5.46 -9.89 8.52
C VAL A 87 6.72 -10.59 9.05
N THR A 88 7.78 -10.53 8.26
CA THR A 88 9.10 -11.06 8.59
C THR A 88 10.16 -9.97 8.45
N ALA A 89 11.40 -10.24 8.86
CA ALA A 89 12.52 -9.32 8.65
C ALA A 89 12.75 -8.99 7.16
N ALA A 90 12.35 -9.88 6.24
CA ALA A 90 12.43 -9.63 4.79
C ALA A 90 11.43 -8.56 4.30
N ASP A 91 10.43 -8.22 5.12
CA ASP A 91 9.45 -7.18 4.82
C ASP A 91 9.87 -5.79 5.35
N THR A 92 11.04 -5.67 6.00
CA THR A 92 11.60 -4.38 6.40
C THR A 92 12.00 -3.58 5.16
N ALA A 93 11.29 -2.49 4.93
CA ALA A 93 11.44 -1.64 3.76
C ALA A 93 10.85 -0.26 4.01
N MET A 94 11.23 0.70 3.18
CA MET A 94 10.41 1.90 2.97
C MET A 94 9.21 1.53 2.11
N TYR A 95 8.03 2.05 2.44
CA TYR A 95 6.79 1.80 1.71
C TYR A 95 6.29 3.11 1.13
N TYR A 96 5.90 3.06 -0.14
CA TYR A 96 5.49 4.21 -0.93
C TYR A 96 4.13 3.95 -1.57
N CYS A 97 3.35 5.01 -1.70
CA CYS A 97 2.13 5.01 -2.49
C CYS A 97 2.29 5.84 -3.77
N ALA A 98 1.59 5.42 -4.83
CA ALA A 98 1.66 6.03 -6.16
C ALA A 98 0.31 6.00 -6.89
#